data_AF-A0A8S3D8B4-F1
#
_entry.id   AF-A0A8S3D8B4-F1
#
_cell.length_a   1.000
_cell.length_b   1.000
_cell.length_c   1.000
_cell.angle_alpha   90.00
_cell.angle_beta   90.00
_cell.angle_gamma   90.00
#
_symmetry.space_group_name_H-M   'P 1'
#
loop_
_entity.id
_entity.type
_entity.pdbx_description
1 polymer ?
#
loop_
_entity_poly.entity_id
_entity_poly.type
_entity_poly.pdbx_seq_one_letter_code
_entity_poly.pdbx_strand_id
1 'polypeptide(L)' 'GYCSDCKCDPDGSESLTCDKFTGQCRCKPNRGGLRCDQCPPGTYGDPNACQPCQCSNDGAVSSECDPQTGQCTCKPGVTG' A
#
# COMPACT_ATOMS: atom_id res chain seq x y z
N GLY A 1 29.11 2.77 4.41
CA GLY A 1 27.74 2.31 4.15
C GLY A 1 26.79 3.23 4.89
N TYR A 2 25.72 3.67 4.24
CA TYR A 2 24.69 4.47 4.90
C TYR A 2 23.80 3.54 5.73
N CYS A 3 23.67 3.80 7.03
CA CYS A 3 22.62 3.20 7.85
C CYS A 3 21.45 4.17 7.85
N SER A 4 20.36 3.79 7.20
CA SER A 4 19.09 4.51 7.26
C SER A 4 18.22 3.91 8.35
N ASP A 5 17.63 4.78 9.16
CA ASP A 5 16.71 4.40 10.22
C ASP A 5 15.41 3.80 9.65
N CYS A 6 14.92 2.74 10.31
CA CYS A 6 13.65 2.11 9.94
C CYS A 6 12.50 2.97 10.42
N LYS A 7 11.74 3.52 9.48
CA LYS A 7 10.62 4.42 9.81
C LYS A 7 9.28 3.69 9.92
N CYS A 8 9.26 2.48 10.46
CA CYS A 8 8.04 1.68 10.59
C CYS A 8 7.00 2.40 11.45
N ASP A 9 5.74 2.35 11.03
CA ASP A 9 4.61 2.93 11.74
C ASP A 9 4.29 2.09 12.99
N PRO A 10 4.35 2.64 14.21
CA PRO A 10 4.16 1.85 15.43
C PRO A 10 2.75 1.26 15.55
N ASP A 11 1.75 1.91 14.96
CA ASP A 11 0.37 1.44 14.98
C ASP A 11 0.14 0.36 13.93
N GLY A 12 0.84 0.41 12.81
CA GLY A 12 0.68 -0.49 11.67
C GLY A 12 1.68 -1.62 11.53
N SER A 13 2.82 -1.55 12.22
CA SER A 13 3.89 -2.56 12.14
C SER A 13 3.91 -3.46 13.38
N GLU A 14 4.34 -4.71 13.19
CA GLU A 14 4.58 -5.66 14.28
C GLU A 14 5.83 -5.28 15.10
N SER A 15 6.79 -4.59 14.47
CA SER A 15 8.01 -4.11 15.09
C SER A 15 8.53 -2.86 14.39
N LEU A 16 9.37 -2.09 15.10
CA LEU A 16 10.09 -0.93 14.54
C LEU A 16 11.33 -1.32 13.72
N THR A 17 11.53 -2.62 13.50
CA THR A 17 12.62 -3.14 12.69
C THR A 17 12.14 -3.40 11.27
N CYS A 18 12.98 -3.06 10.31
CA CYS A 18 12.74 -3.29 8.89
C CYS A 18 13.78 -4.27 8.32
N ASP A 19 13.44 -4.92 7.22
CA ASP A 19 14.37 -5.78 6.52
C ASP A 19 15.60 -4.97 6.07
N LYS A 20 16.78 -5.51 6.36
CA LYS A 20 18.06 -4.79 6.19
C LYS A 20 18.47 -4.54 4.74
N PHE A 21 17.83 -5.22 3.78
CA PHE A 21 18.15 -5.11 2.37
C PHE A 21 17.11 -4.29 1.61
N THR A 22 15.84 -4.48 1.93
CA THR A 22 14.70 -3.85 1.26
C THR A 22 14.15 -2.63 2.00
N GLY A 23 14.42 -2.53 3.30
CA GLY A 23 13.81 -1.52 4.18
C GLY A 23 12.34 -1.81 4.52
N GLN A 24 11.81 -2.99 4.16
CA GLN A 24 10.40 -3.34 4.39
C GLN A 24 10.14 -3.65 5.87
N CYS A 25 9.17 -2.94 6.45
CA CYS A 25 8.66 -3.22 7.78
C CYS A 25 7.72 -4.44 7.78
N ARG A 26 7.65 -5.17 8.90
CA ARG A 26 6.64 -6.22 9.08
C ARG A 26 5.31 -5.58 9.45
N CYS A 27 4.34 -5.60 8.55
CA CYS A 27 3.04 -4.98 8.77
C CYS A 27 2.07 -5.91 9.48
N LYS A 28 1.26 -5.34 10.38
CA LYS A 28 0.10 -5.99 10.97
C LYS A 28 -0.92 -6.35 9.87
N PRO A 29 -1.85 -7.27 10.15
CA PRO A 29 -2.98 -7.52 9.25
C PRO A 29 -3.71 -6.22 8.90
N ASN A 30 -4.12 -6.10 7.63
CA ASN A 30 -4.79 -4.91 7.08
C ASN A 30 -3.95 -3.63 7.02
N ARG A 31 -2.61 -3.73 7.05
CA ARG A 31 -1.69 -2.60 6.84
C ARG A 31 -0.71 -2.94 5.72
N GLY A 32 -0.25 -1.91 5.02
CA GLY A 32 0.60 -2.03 3.84
C GLY A 32 1.58 -0.88 3.68
N GLY A 33 2.35 -0.94 2.58
CA GLY A 33 3.42 0.00 2.30
C GLY A 33 4.74 -0.37 2.99
N LEU A 34 5.82 0.31 2.59
CA LEU A 34 7.17 0.06 3.09
C LEU A 34 7.27 0.23 4.62
N ARG A 35 6.49 1.16 5.14
CA ARG A 35 6.49 1.58 6.55
C ARG A 35 5.25 1.13 7.31
N CYS A 36 4.34 0.38 6.68
CA CYS A 36 3.06 -0.02 7.28
C CYS A 36 2.13 1.16 7.62
N ASP A 37 2.32 2.29 6.96
CA ASP A 37 1.55 3.54 7.09
C ASP A 37 0.51 3.71 5.97
N GLN A 38 0.23 2.65 5.21
CA GLN A 38 -0.71 2.65 4.10
C GLN A 38 -1.70 1.50 4.22
N CYS A 39 -2.73 1.56 3.38
CA CYS A 39 -3.63 0.44 3.15
C CYS A 39 -2.93 -0.73 2.43
N PRO A 40 -3.36 -1.97 2.67
CA PRO A 40 -2.82 -3.14 1.98
C PRO A 40 -3.16 -3.11 0.48
N PRO A 41 -2.42 -3.85 -0.36
CA PRO A 41 -2.72 -3.95 -1.79
C PRO A 41 -4.18 -4.29 -2.07
N GLY A 42 -4.78 -3.63 -3.06
CA GLY A 42 -6.20 -3.78 -3.39
C GLY A 42 -7.16 -2.97 -2.50
N THR A 43 -6.63 -2.11 -1.63
CA THR A 43 -7.43 -1.16 -0.83
C THR A 43 -6.79 0.21 -0.80
N TYR A 44 -7.56 1.25 -0.49
CA TYR A 44 -7.12 2.65 -0.47
C TYR A 44 -7.77 3.45 0.66
N GLY A 45 -7.25 4.65 0.92
CA GLY A 45 -7.83 5.63 1.83
C GLY A 45 -7.06 5.73 3.15
N ASP A 46 -7.79 5.94 4.24
CA ASP A 46 -7.20 6.06 5.58
C ASP A 46 -6.63 4.70 6.04
N PRO A 47 -5.37 4.63 6.50
CA PRO A 47 -4.76 3.38 6.97
C PRO A 47 -5.48 2.68 8.13
N ASN A 48 -6.37 3.38 8.84
CA ASN A 48 -7.24 2.82 9.89
C ASN A 48 -8.65 2.46 9.37
N ALA A 49 -9.02 2.92 8.17
CA ALA A 49 -10.33 2.71 7.55
C ALA A 49 -10.20 2.48 6.04
N CYS A 50 -9.43 1.45 5.66
CA CYS A 50 -9.18 1.11 4.27
C CYS A 50 -10.45 0.67 3.54
N GLN A 51 -10.62 1.15 2.31
CA GLN A 51 -11.73 0.83 1.43
C GLN A 51 -11.24 -0.04 0.27
N PRO A 52 -12.01 -1.05 -0.18
CA PRO A 52 -11.62 -1.89 -1.30
C PRO A 52 -11.57 -1.08 -2.61
N CYS A 53 -10.55 -1.33 -3.43
CA CYS A 53 -10.47 -0.79 -4.77
C CYS A 53 -11.69 -1.22 -5.60
N GLN A 54 -12.24 -0.31 -6.40
CA GLN A 54 -13.39 -0.56 -7.27
C GLN A 54 -12.99 -0.54 -8.76
N CYS A 55 -11.82 -1.10 -9.07
CA CYS A 55 -11.32 -1.16 -10.44
C CYS A 55 -12.05 -2.23 -11.25
N SER A 56 -12.58 -1.84 -12.42
CA SER A 56 -13.21 -2.78 -13.35
C SER A 56 -12.15 -3.64 -14.04
N ASN A 57 -12.26 -4.97 -13.98
CA ASN A 57 -11.34 -5.89 -14.67
C ASN A 57 -11.34 -5.69 -16.20
N ASP A 58 -12.43 -5.18 -16.76
CA ASP A 58 -12.54 -4.93 -18.20
C ASP A 58 -11.72 -3.69 -18.61
N GLY A 59 -11.76 -2.65 -17.78
CA GLY A 59 -11.16 -1.33 -18.08
C GLY A 59 -9.80 -1.06 -17.44
N ALA A 60 -9.48 -1.69 -16.32
CA ALA A 60 -8.24 -1.46 -15.57
C ALA A 60 -7.20 -2.54 -15.83
N VAL A 61 -5.92 -2.16 -15.71
CA VAL A 61 -4.77 -3.07 -15.89
C VAL A 61 -4.69 -4.10 -14.75
N SER A 62 -5.15 -3.73 -13.56
CA SER A 62 -5.22 -4.61 -12.38
C SER A 62 -6.43 -4.25 -11.52
N SER A 63 -6.73 -5.12 -10.54
CA SER A 63 -7.67 -4.83 -9.46
C SER A 63 -7.06 -3.95 -8.34
N GLU A 64 -5.79 -3.58 -8.47
CA GLU A 64 -5.11 -2.66 -7.57
C GLU A 64 -5.36 -1.22 -8.00
N CYS A 65 -5.49 -0.35 -7.00
CA CYS A 65 -5.64 1.08 -7.18
C CYS A 65 -4.57 1.83 -6.38
N ASP A 66 -4.40 3.10 -6.68
CA ASP A 66 -3.55 3.98 -5.88
C ASP A 66 -4.04 3.96 -4.41
N PRO A 67 -3.15 3.67 -3.45
CA PRO A 67 -3.55 3.42 -2.06
C PRO A 67 -4.01 4.70 -1.33
N GLN A 68 -3.80 5.89 -1.89
CA GLN A 68 -4.26 7.15 -1.29
C GLN A 68 -5.56 7.65 -1.91
N THR A 69 -5.64 7.59 -3.23
CA THR A 69 -6.73 8.20 -4.02
C THR A 69 -7.79 7.20 -4.47
N GLY A 70 -7.46 5.91 -4.50
CA GLY A 70 -8.31 4.87 -5.07
C GLY A 70 -8.31 4.85 -6.59
N GLN A 71 -7.43 5.62 -7.25
CA GLN A 71 -7.41 5.71 -8.70
C GLN A 71 -6.88 4.42 -9.35
N CYS A 72 -7.62 3.91 -10.33
CA CYS A 72 -7.25 2.72 -11.08
C CYS A 72 -6.36 3.07 -12.27
N THR A 73 -5.40 2.19 -12.58
CA THR A 73 -4.65 2.31 -13.83
C THR A 73 -5.49 1.78 -14.98
N CYS A 74 -5.97 2.66 -15.86
CA CYS A 74 -6.77 2.28 -17.02
C CYS A 74 -5.91 1.60 -18.10
N LYS A 75 -6.49 0.61 -18.80
CA LYS A 75 -5.90 0.04 -20.01
C LYS A 75 -5.82 1.11 -21.11
N PRO A 76 -4.87 1.00 -22.06
CA PRO A 76 -4.79 1.93 -23.19
C PRO A 76 -6.12 2.04 -23.94
N GLY A 77 -6.58 3.27 -24.19
CA GLY A 77 -7.83 3.54 -24.92
C GLY A 77 -9.11 3.46 -24.08
N VAL A 78 -9.02 3.20 -22.77
CA VAL A 78 -10.15 3.27 -21.83
C VAL A 78 -10.03 4.54 -20.98
N THR A 79 -11.14 5.26 -20.81
CA THR A 79 -11.24 6.41 -19.91
C THR A 79 -12.21 6.09 -18.77
N GLY A 80 -11.89 6.52 -17.55
CA GLY A 80 -12.70 6.34 -16.35
C GLY A 80 -12.74 7.61 -15.52
#